data_AF-A0A6P8HQN7-F1
#
_entry.id   AF-A0A6P8HQN7-F1
#
_cell.length_a   1.000
_cell.length_b   1.000
_cell.length_c   1.000
_cell.angle_alpha   90.00
_cell.angle_beta   90.00
_cell.angle_gamma   90.00
#
_symmetry.space_group_name_H-M   'P 1'
#
loop_
_entity.id
_entity.type
_entity.pdbx_description
1 polymer ?
#
loop_
_entity_poly.entity_id
_entity_poly.type
_entity_poly.pdbx_seq_one_letter_code
_entity_poly.pdbx_strand_id
1 'polypeptide(L)'
;MADEFLRKVLESLRAKSKEILNGFRLKRKENGRPVRACDIVEATVLGIAAFPLSIGYFQTAIFRPLRITNNKRLIGPVFGLFSVAVSGSIASLLFVLYVNFSKDISTRAFETYKQKLDSLISPLQYSYSHYDLLLYSLGSLMVFKAFGGRFRSVLPSSLVHPGAFARVSLPAPGQLYASDAIREKLTKLGRKYGCHTCGTKRSPLFIGDHIPPNKLVKPGQKQRFFPQCTNCSKDQGISLSVNSKKLPIKTHGTTLRLYHLWLPLPAYLMWLRSDTDSQC
;
A
#
# COMPACT_ATOMS: atom_id res chain seq x y z
N MET A 1 -8.02 -5.88 -37.91
CA MET A 1 -7.55 -7.12 -37.23
C MET A 1 -7.36 -6.94 -35.73
N ALA A 2 -6.61 -5.93 -35.26
CA ALA A 2 -6.42 -5.68 -33.82
C ALA A 2 -7.73 -5.27 -33.09
N ASP A 3 -8.57 -4.44 -33.71
CA ASP A 3 -9.84 -4.01 -33.10
C ASP A 3 -10.86 -5.13 -32.96
N GLU A 4 -10.89 -6.06 -33.91
CA GLU A 4 -11.80 -7.21 -33.86
C GLU A 4 -11.39 -8.21 -32.78
N PHE A 5 -10.08 -8.42 -32.61
CA PHE A 5 -9.53 -9.21 -31.52
C PHE A 5 -9.83 -8.56 -30.16
N LEU A 6 -9.62 -7.24 -30.03
CA LEU A 6 -9.90 -6.51 -28.80
C LEU A 6 -11.38 -6.59 -28.40
N ARG A 7 -12.28 -6.49 -29.39
CA ARG A 7 -13.73 -6.58 -29.17
C ARG A 7 -14.15 -7.97 -28.70
N LYS A 8 -13.62 -9.04 -29.32
CA LYS A 8 -13.86 -10.43 -28.88
C LYS A 8 -13.36 -10.69 -27.46
N VAL A 9 -12.19 -10.16 -27.12
CA VAL A 9 -11.64 -10.28 -25.75
C VAL A 9 -12.50 -9.52 -24.74
N LEU A 10 -12.93 -8.30 -25.05
CA LEU A 10 -13.80 -7.51 -24.18
C LEU A 10 -15.17 -8.16 -23.98
N GLU A 11 -15.78 -8.70 -25.03
CA GLU A 11 -17.05 -9.41 -24.96
C GLU A 11 -16.93 -10.70 -24.12
N SER A 12 -15.85 -11.46 -24.29
CA SER A 12 -15.57 -12.65 -23.48
C SER A 12 -15.39 -12.31 -22.00
N LEU A 13 -14.62 -11.26 -21.68
CA LEU A 13 -14.44 -10.77 -20.32
C LEU A 13 -15.75 -10.30 -19.70
N ARG A 14 -16.60 -9.62 -20.47
CA ARG A 14 -17.92 -9.13 -20.01
C ARG A 14 -18.89 -10.28 -19.76
N ALA A 15 -18.89 -11.30 -20.61
CA ALA A 15 -19.69 -12.51 -20.44
C ALA A 15 -19.27 -13.28 -19.18
N LYS A 16 -17.97 -13.52 -19.01
CA LYS A 16 -17.41 -14.21 -17.84
C LYS A 16 -17.61 -13.40 -16.55
N SER A 17 -17.50 -12.07 -16.63
CA SER A 17 -17.83 -11.18 -15.52
C SER A 17 -19.31 -11.25 -15.14
N LYS A 18 -20.23 -11.26 -16.11
CA LYS A 18 -21.67 -11.44 -15.84
C LYS A 18 -21.98 -12.81 -15.28
N GLU A 19 -21.33 -13.86 -15.76
CA GLU A 19 -21.49 -15.23 -15.24
C GLU A 19 -21.04 -15.31 -13.78
N ILE A 20 -19.86 -14.75 -13.46
CA ILE A 20 -19.37 -14.64 -12.08
C ILE A 20 -20.34 -13.80 -11.23
N LEU A 21 -20.78 -12.64 -11.73
CA LEU A 21 -21.70 -11.75 -11.02
C LEU A 21 -23.08 -12.41 -10.79
N ASN A 22 -23.57 -13.18 -11.76
CA ASN A 22 -24.82 -13.93 -11.66
C ASN A 22 -24.68 -15.14 -10.74
N GLY A 23 -23.52 -15.80 -10.72
CA GLY A 23 -23.18 -16.82 -9.73
C GLY A 23 -23.18 -16.25 -8.30
N PHE A 24 -22.69 -15.02 -8.12
CA PHE A 24 -22.83 -14.29 -6.85
C PHE A 24 -24.28 -13.89 -6.54
N ARG A 25 -25.09 -13.57 -7.56
CA ARG A 25 -26.49 -13.14 -7.40
C ARG A 25 -27.44 -14.29 -7.08
N LEU A 26 -27.20 -15.49 -7.63
CA LEU A 26 -28.01 -16.69 -7.40
C LEU A 26 -27.74 -17.39 -6.07
N LYS A 27 -26.63 -17.08 -5.39
CA LYS A 27 -26.37 -17.50 -3.99
C LYS A 27 -27.09 -16.62 -2.95
N ARG A 28 -27.85 -15.62 -3.37
CA ARG A 28 -28.79 -14.86 -2.52
C ARG A 28 -30.09 -15.65 -2.37
N LYS A 29 -30.02 -16.86 -1.80
CA LYS A 29 -31.18 -17.54 -1.20
C LYS A 29 -31.00 -17.55 0.31
N GLU A 30 -32.10 -17.22 0.97
CA GLU A 30 -32.29 -16.99 2.39
C GLU A 30 -31.74 -18.13 3.27
N ASN A 31 -31.36 -17.78 4.50
CA ASN A 31 -30.83 -18.64 5.57
C ASN A 31 -29.35 -19.06 5.43
N GLY A 32 -28.46 -18.11 5.15
CA GLY A 32 -27.03 -18.33 5.36
C GLY A 32 -26.73 -18.55 6.85
N ARG A 33 -25.89 -19.54 7.18
CA ARG A 33 -25.38 -19.73 8.55
C ARG A 33 -24.73 -18.43 9.05
N PRO A 34 -24.89 -18.10 10.35
CA PRO A 34 -24.22 -16.94 10.92
C PRO A 34 -22.70 -17.00 10.70
N VAL A 35 -22.09 -15.84 10.52
CA VAL A 35 -20.63 -15.71 10.46
C VAL A 35 -20.07 -15.97 11.85
N ARG A 36 -19.17 -16.95 11.96
CA ARG A 36 -18.47 -17.26 13.22
C ARG A 36 -17.39 -16.21 13.51
N ALA A 37 -17.09 -16.03 14.78
CA ALA A 37 -16.05 -15.09 15.20
C ALA A 37 -14.67 -15.50 14.68
N CYS A 38 -14.40 -16.81 14.69
CA CYS A 38 -13.16 -17.35 14.12
C CYS A 38 -12.99 -17.04 12.61
N ASP A 39 -14.08 -17.04 11.83
CA ASP A 39 -14.05 -16.70 10.40
C ASP A 39 -13.65 -15.24 10.19
N ILE A 40 -14.11 -14.34 11.06
CA ILE A 40 -13.76 -12.92 11.04
C ILE A 40 -12.29 -12.71 11.37
N VAL A 41 -11.75 -13.42 12.37
CA VAL A 41 -10.33 -13.32 12.74
C VAL A 41 -9.45 -13.80 11.58
N GLU A 42 -9.75 -14.96 11.00
CA GLU A 42 -9.01 -15.52 9.86
C GLU A 42 -9.06 -14.58 8.64
N ALA A 43 -10.26 -14.08 8.31
CA ALA A 43 -10.44 -13.10 7.24
C ALA A 43 -9.71 -11.77 7.53
N THR A 44 -9.64 -11.35 8.79
CA THR A 44 -8.92 -10.13 9.21
C THR A 44 -7.42 -10.28 8.98
N VAL A 45 -6.84 -11.42 9.38
CA VAL A 45 -5.43 -11.72 9.13
C VAL A 45 -5.13 -11.71 7.62
N LEU A 46 -6.02 -12.29 6.81
CA LEU A 46 -5.90 -12.25 5.35
C LEU A 46 -5.93 -10.82 4.80
N GLY A 47 -6.85 -9.98 5.26
CA GLY A 47 -6.92 -8.57 4.87
C GLY A 47 -5.68 -7.76 5.27
N ILE A 48 -5.19 -7.95 6.51
CA ILE A 48 -3.96 -7.32 7.02
C ILE A 48 -2.75 -7.68 6.15
N ALA A 49 -2.64 -8.92 5.68
CA ALA A 49 -1.56 -9.35 4.79
C ALA A 49 -1.76 -8.82 3.35
N ALA A 50 -2.99 -8.89 2.82
CA ALA A 50 -3.30 -8.57 1.44
C ALA A 50 -3.05 -7.09 1.09
N PHE A 51 -3.33 -6.17 2.01
CA PHE A 51 -3.18 -4.74 1.78
C PHE A 51 -1.73 -4.31 1.44
N PRO A 52 -0.72 -4.56 2.30
CA PRO A 52 0.68 -4.22 1.97
C PRO A 52 1.23 -5.02 0.79
N LEU A 53 0.81 -6.27 0.59
CA LEU A 53 1.21 -7.07 -0.56
C LEU A 53 0.72 -6.46 -1.87
N SER A 54 -0.52 -5.97 -1.89
CA SER A 54 -1.11 -5.27 -3.05
C SER A 54 -0.35 -3.98 -3.36
N ILE A 55 -0.01 -3.17 -2.35
CA ILE A 55 0.84 -1.98 -2.53
C ILE A 55 2.22 -2.38 -3.08
N GLY A 56 2.82 -3.45 -2.55
CA GLY A 56 4.08 -3.99 -3.04
C GLY A 56 4.01 -4.38 -4.51
N TYR A 57 2.93 -5.05 -4.92
CA TYR A 57 2.65 -5.40 -6.30
C TYR A 57 2.53 -4.17 -7.20
N PHE A 58 1.79 -3.12 -6.78
CA PHE A 58 1.75 -1.85 -7.51
C PHE A 58 3.14 -1.28 -7.75
N GLN A 59 4.02 -1.31 -6.74
CA GLN A 59 5.38 -0.80 -6.91
C GLN A 59 6.21 -1.62 -7.90
N THR A 60 6.16 -2.95 -7.83
CA THR A 60 7.03 -3.83 -8.61
C THR A 60 6.51 -4.11 -10.02
N ALA A 61 5.20 -4.33 -10.17
CA ALA A 61 4.58 -4.75 -11.42
C ALA A 61 4.04 -3.58 -12.25
N ILE A 62 3.70 -2.44 -11.65
CA ILE A 62 3.07 -1.31 -12.36
C ILE A 62 3.99 -0.10 -12.37
N PHE A 63 4.31 0.46 -11.20
CA PHE A 63 5.05 1.72 -11.12
C PHE A 63 6.50 1.59 -11.59
N ARG A 64 7.17 0.47 -11.30
CA ARG A 64 8.56 0.26 -11.72
C ARG A 64 8.71 0.14 -13.25
N PRO A 65 7.95 -0.72 -13.96
CA PRO A 65 8.01 -0.79 -15.42
C PRO A 65 7.63 0.52 -16.10
N LEU A 66 6.59 1.20 -15.61
CA LEU A 66 6.11 2.47 -16.15
C LEU A 66 6.93 3.69 -15.70
N ARG A 67 7.94 3.50 -14.83
CA ARG A 67 8.78 4.57 -14.26
C ARG A 67 8.01 5.67 -13.54
N ILE A 68 6.87 5.32 -12.96
CA ILE A 68 6.09 6.23 -12.13
C ILE A 68 6.79 6.30 -10.77
N THR A 69 7.33 7.46 -10.44
CA THR A 69 8.07 7.69 -9.19
C THR A 69 7.46 8.83 -8.39
N ASN A 70 7.83 8.90 -7.11
CA ASN A 70 7.36 9.95 -6.21
C ASN A 70 7.75 11.38 -6.64
N ASN A 71 8.74 11.56 -7.53
CA ASN A 71 9.23 12.88 -7.94
C ASN A 71 8.24 13.65 -8.81
N LYS A 72 7.28 12.98 -9.45
CA LYS A 72 6.25 13.66 -10.26
C LYS A 72 5.24 14.34 -9.32
N ARG A 73 5.39 15.65 -9.10
CA ARG A 73 4.67 16.41 -8.06
C ARG A 73 3.14 16.28 -8.12
N LEU A 74 2.56 16.28 -9.32
CA LEU A 74 1.11 16.17 -9.52
C LEU A 74 0.66 14.72 -9.66
N ILE A 75 1.33 13.98 -10.55
CA ILE A 75 0.93 12.64 -10.95
C ILE A 75 1.20 11.60 -9.84
N GLY A 76 2.30 11.76 -9.08
CA GLY A 76 2.71 10.81 -8.05
C GLY A 76 1.64 10.63 -6.95
N PRO A 77 1.17 11.71 -6.29
CA PRO A 77 0.10 11.60 -5.30
C PRO A 77 -1.18 10.96 -5.84
N VAL A 78 -1.56 11.21 -7.09
CA VAL A 78 -2.75 10.62 -7.73
C VAL A 78 -2.60 9.11 -7.86
N PHE A 79 -1.51 8.62 -8.46
CA PHE A 79 -1.25 7.18 -8.53
C PHE A 79 -1.13 6.52 -7.15
N GLY A 80 -0.56 7.23 -6.18
CA GLY A 80 -0.47 6.77 -4.80
C GLY A 80 -1.86 6.61 -4.17
N LEU A 81 -2.74 7.59 -4.34
CA LEU A 81 -4.13 7.55 -3.89
C LEU A 81 -4.84 6.33 -4.48
N PHE A 82 -4.78 6.16 -5.81
CA PHE A 82 -5.38 5.02 -6.49
C PHE A 82 -4.84 3.69 -5.97
N SER A 83 -3.53 3.54 -5.82
CA SER A 83 -2.95 2.29 -5.31
C SER A 83 -3.42 1.95 -3.90
N VAL A 84 -3.57 2.94 -3.00
CA VAL A 84 -4.07 2.72 -1.64
C VAL A 84 -5.55 2.33 -1.68
N ALA A 85 -6.37 3.06 -2.43
CA ALA A 85 -7.80 2.77 -2.55
C ALA A 85 -8.07 1.37 -3.12
N VAL A 86 -7.38 1.01 -4.21
CA VAL A 86 -7.52 -0.30 -4.84
C VAL A 86 -6.98 -1.41 -3.93
N SER A 87 -5.82 -1.23 -3.30
CA SER A 87 -5.28 -2.21 -2.35
C SER A 87 -6.23 -2.44 -1.16
N GLY A 88 -6.86 -1.37 -0.66
CA GLY A 88 -7.85 -1.42 0.41
C GLY A 88 -9.12 -2.16 0.01
N SER A 89 -9.60 -1.93 -1.21
CA SER A 89 -10.70 -2.69 -1.80
C SER A 89 -10.37 -4.15 -1.99
N ILE A 90 -9.17 -4.49 -2.48
CA ILE A 90 -8.72 -5.89 -2.66
C ILE A 90 -8.70 -6.61 -1.31
N ALA A 91 -8.09 -6.00 -0.29
CA ALA A 91 -8.04 -6.59 1.06
C ALA A 91 -9.44 -6.82 1.64
N SER A 92 -10.34 -5.86 1.45
CA SER A 92 -11.72 -5.94 1.94
C SER A 92 -12.56 -6.96 1.15
N LEU A 93 -12.36 -7.08 -0.16
CA LEU A 93 -12.98 -8.11 -0.98
C LEU A 93 -12.50 -9.50 -0.60
N LEU A 94 -11.20 -9.69 -0.37
CA LEU A 94 -10.66 -10.97 0.10
C LEU A 94 -11.24 -11.35 1.45
N PHE A 95 -11.41 -10.39 2.37
CA PHE A 95 -12.11 -10.61 3.63
C PHE A 95 -13.54 -11.12 3.39
N VAL A 96 -14.34 -10.41 2.58
CA VAL A 96 -15.74 -10.75 2.32
C VAL A 96 -15.88 -12.11 1.63
N LEU A 97 -15.03 -12.37 0.62
CA LEU A 97 -15.00 -13.63 -0.10
C LEU A 97 -14.60 -14.80 0.82
N TYR A 98 -13.61 -14.59 1.69
CA TYR A 98 -13.22 -15.58 2.69
C TYR A 98 -14.40 -15.90 3.61
N VAL A 99 -14.98 -14.88 4.25
CA VAL A 99 -16.14 -15.05 5.15
C VAL A 99 -17.27 -15.77 4.43
N ASN A 100 -17.59 -15.39 3.20
CA ASN A 100 -18.66 -16.01 2.43
C ASN A 100 -18.39 -17.49 2.12
N PHE A 101 -17.18 -17.83 1.69
CA PHE A 101 -16.79 -19.21 1.40
C PHE A 101 -16.69 -20.07 2.67
N SER A 102 -16.20 -19.48 3.76
CA SER A 102 -15.90 -20.15 5.02
C SER A 102 -17.15 -20.71 5.72
N LYS A 103 -18.33 -20.10 5.51
CA LYS A 103 -19.61 -20.58 6.07
C LYS A 103 -20.03 -21.95 5.57
N ASP A 104 -19.64 -22.29 4.34
CA ASP A 104 -20.03 -23.53 3.68
C ASP A 104 -19.11 -24.71 4.10
N ILE A 105 -18.01 -24.43 4.82
CA ILE A 105 -17.04 -25.44 5.25
C ILE A 105 -17.38 -25.94 6.66
N SER A 106 -17.87 -27.19 6.76
CA SER A 106 -18.29 -27.81 8.03
C SER A 106 -17.15 -28.40 8.87
N THR A 107 -16.05 -28.84 8.27
CA THR A 107 -14.96 -29.52 8.98
C THR A 107 -13.66 -28.74 8.85
N ARG A 108 -13.12 -28.28 9.99
CA ARG A 108 -11.80 -27.63 10.04
C ARG A 108 -10.90 -28.27 11.09
N ALA A 109 -9.61 -28.32 10.81
CA ALA A 109 -8.59 -28.97 11.64
C ALA A 109 -8.43 -28.38 13.07
N PHE A 110 -9.13 -27.29 13.40
CA PHE A 110 -8.97 -26.54 14.67
C PHE A 110 -10.30 -26.20 15.36
N GLU A 111 -11.33 -27.03 15.22
CA GLU A 111 -12.67 -26.78 15.80
C GLU A 111 -12.65 -26.49 17.31
N THR A 112 -11.83 -27.19 18.10
CA THR A 112 -11.82 -27.06 19.57
C THR A 112 -11.45 -25.65 20.06
N TYR A 113 -10.49 -24.98 19.43
CA TYR A 113 -10.11 -23.60 19.79
C TYR A 113 -11.13 -22.57 19.31
N LYS A 114 -11.86 -22.88 18.24
CA LYS A 114 -12.85 -21.98 17.62
C LYS A 114 -14.12 -21.88 18.45
N GLN A 115 -14.59 -22.99 19.02
CA GLN A 115 -15.79 -22.99 19.87
C GLN A 115 -15.70 -22.04 21.06
N LYS A 116 -14.53 -21.92 21.70
CA LYS A 116 -14.32 -20.99 22.83
C LYS A 116 -14.34 -19.52 22.38
N LEU A 117 -13.91 -19.23 21.16
CA LEU A 117 -13.93 -17.87 20.61
C LEU A 117 -15.35 -17.49 20.13
N ASP A 118 -16.05 -18.44 19.53
CA ASP A 118 -17.42 -18.25 19.05
C ASP A 118 -18.43 -18.06 20.19
N SER A 119 -18.15 -18.59 21.40
CA SER A 119 -18.98 -18.32 22.58
C SER A 119 -18.81 -16.92 23.16
N LEU A 120 -17.73 -16.21 22.81
CA LEU A 120 -17.44 -14.86 23.32
C LEU A 120 -18.04 -13.74 22.46
N ILE A 121 -18.38 -14.02 21.21
CA ILE A 121 -18.74 -12.99 20.23
C ILE A 121 -20.04 -13.42 19.55
N SER A 122 -21.03 -12.52 19.57
CA SER A 122 -22.31 -12.77 18.93
C SER A 122 -22.13 -13.07 17.44
N PRO A 123 -22.84 -14.08 16.91
CA PRO A 123 -22.81 -14.39 15.49
C PRO A 123 -23.21 -13.18 14.65
N LEU A 124 -22.41 -12.87 13.63
CA LEU A 124 -22.72 -11.77 12.73
C LEU A 124 -23.50 -12.24 11.51
N GLN A 125 -24.52 -11.48 11.12
CA GLN A 125 -25.20 -11.72 9.87
C GLN A 125 -24.34 -11.20 8.71
N TYR A 126 -24.19 -12.03 7.70
CA TYR A 126 -23.46 -11.61 6.53
C TYR A 126 -24.29 -10.66 5.68
N SER A 127 -23.77 -9.46 5.50
CA SER A 127 -24.35 -8.45 4.62
C SER A 127 -23.27 -7.88 3.72
N TYR A 128 -23.50 -7.92 2.40
CA TYR A 128 -22.62 -7.30 1.41
C TYR A 128 -23.45 -6.55 0.36
N SER A 129 -23.06 -5.30 0.13
CA SER A 129 -23.57 -4.47 -0.94
C SER A 129 -22.43 -4.01 -1.85
N HIS A 130 -22.70 -3.84 -3.14
CA HIS A 130 -21.69 -3.34 -4.08
C HIS A 130 -21.27 -1.90 -3.77
N TYR A 131 -22.14 -1.13 -3.08
CA TYR A 131 -21.82 0.20 -2.57
C TYR A 131 -20.75 0.17 -1.47
N ASP A 132 -20.53 -0.98 -0.81
CA ASP A 132 -19.54 -1.13 0.26
C ASP A 132 -18.12 -1.02 -0.28
N LEU A 133 -17.88 -1.30 -1.57
CA LEU A 133 -16.57 -1.11 -2.21
C LEU A 133 -16.08 0.33 -2.14
N LEU A 134 -17.01 1.28 -2.28
CA LEU A 134 -16.67 2.70 -2.15
C LEU A 134 -16.31 3.01 -0.71
N LEU A 135 -17.06 2.49 0.27
CA LEU A 135 -16.75 2.64 1.69
C LEU A 135 -15.41 2.00 2.07
N TYR A 136 -15.09 0.82 1.54
CA TYR A 136 -13.79 0.16 1.74
C TYR A 136 -12.63 0.97 1.18
N SER A 137 -12.80 1.52 -0.02
CA SER A 137 -11.83 2.42 -0.63
C SER A 137 -11.60 3.66 0.22
N LEU A 138 -12.68 4.37 0.57
CA LEU A 138 -12.62 5.61 1.35
C LEU A 138 -12.08 5.36 2.77
N GLY A 139 -12.54 4.30 3.44
CA GLY A 139 -12.07 3.90 4.76
C GLY A 139 -10.57 3.58 4.75
N SER A 140 -10.10 2.83 3.74
CA SER A 140 -8.66 2.54 3.61
C SER A 140 -7.83 3.80 3.39
N LEU A 141 -8.33 4.76 2.60
CA LEU A 141 -7.70 6.06 2.42
C LEU A 141 -7.64 6.87 3.73
N MET A 142 -8.73 6.88 4.50
CA MET A 142 -8.82 7.54 5.79
C MET A 142 -7.84 6.92 6.80
N VAL A 143 -7.82 5.60 6.93
CA VAL A 143 -6.87 4.86 7.79
C VAL A 143 -5.43 5.17 7.40
N PHE A 144 -5.11 5.05 6.11
CA PHE A 144 -3.78 5.37 5.59
C PHE A 144 -3.33 6.79 5.95
N LYS A 145 -4.25 7.77 5.85
CA LYS A 145 -3.98 9.16 6.20
C LYS A 145 -3.87 9.39 7.71
N ALA A 146 -4.75 8.80 8.51
CA ALA A 146 -4.76 8.89 9.97
C ALA A 146 -3.43 8.41 10.57
N PHE A 147 -2.85 7.34 10.02
CA PHE A 147 -1.53 6.83 10.42
C PHE A 147 -0.33 7.55 9.75
N GLY A 148 -0.55 8.75 9.21
CA GLY A 148 0.51 9.62 8.70
C GLY A 148 1.04 9.26 7.30
N GLY A 149 0.31 8.43 6.57
CA GLY A 149 0.62 8.05 5.19
C GLY A 149 0.58 9.25 4.25
N ARG A 150 1.53 9.32 3.32
CA ARG A 150 1.50 10.27 2.20
C ARG A 150 1.33 9.47 0.93
N PHE A 151 0.44 9.85 0.02
CA PHE A 151 0.25 9.07 -1.20
C PHE A 151 1.54 8.92 -2.03
N ARG A 152 2.42 9.93 -2.00
CA ARG A 152 3.75 9.83 -2.61
C ARG A 152 4.66 8.76 -1.97
N SER A 153 4.42 8.37 -0.72
CA SER A 153 5.23 7.39 0.01
C SER A 153 4.91 5.95 -0.32
N VAL A 154 3.91 5.66 -1.16
CA VAL A 154 3.67 4.31 -1.70
C VAL A 154 4.20 4.14 -3.13
N LEU A 155 4.82 5.16 -3.71
CA LEU A 155 5.50 5.06 -5.01
C LEU A 155 7.00 4.80 -4.85
N PRO A 156 7.65 4.16 -5.85
CA PRO A 156 9.10 4.03 -5.86
C PRO A 156 9.84 5.37 -5.72
N SER A 157 10.96 5.34 -5.00
CA SER A 157 11.87 6.46 -4.87
C SER A 157 12.76 6.61 -6.10
N SER A 158 12.90 7.84 -6.60
CA SER A 158 14.00 8.17 -7.51
C SER A 158 15.28 8.33 -6.70
N LEU A 159 16.41 7.87 -7.23
CA LEU A 159 17.71 8.06 -6.60
C LEU A 159 18.34 9.43 -6.89
N VAL A 160 17.80 10.26 -7.78
CA VAL A 160 18.40 11.57 -8.14
C VAL A 160 17.55 12.77 -7.76
N HIS A 161 16.43 12.51 -7.11
CA HIS A 161 15.47 13.51 -6.65
C HIS A 161 15.14 13.24 -5.16
N PRO A 162 14.42 14.15 -4.48
CA PRO A 162 13.91 13.82 -3.15
C PRO A 162 13.12 12.52 -3.22
N GLY A 163 13.42 11.62 -2.29
CA GLY A 163 12.82 10.29 -2.28
C GLY A 163 11.42 10.32 -1.68
N ALA A 164 10.72 9.17 -1.75
CA ALA A 164 9.35 9.03 -1.26
C ALA A 164 9.19 9.33 0.25
N PHE A 165 10.30 9.30 0.98
CA PHE A 165 10.39 9.58 2.42
C PHE A 165 11.05 10.92 2.76
N ALA A 166 11.40 11.74 1.76
CA ALA A 166 11.93 13.08 1.99
C ALA A 166 10.96 13.93 2.83
N ARG A 167 11.48 14.56 3.88
CA ARG A 167 10.72 15.45 4.78
C ARG A 167 11.45 16.77 5.01
N VAL A 168 12.70 16.71 5.43
CA VAL A 168 13.52 17.87 5.78
C VAL A 168 14.84 17.80 5.00
N SER A 169 15.39 18.96 4.67
CA SER A 169 16.70 19.10 4.02
C SER A 169 17.46 20.30 4.57
N LEU A 170 18.78 20.22 4.52
CA LEU A 170 19.69 21.31 4.85
C LEU A 170 20.23 21.94 3.56
N PRO A 171 20.62 23.23 3.57
CA PRO A 171 21.35 23.81 2.44
C PRO A 171 22.69 23.10 2.25
N ALA A 172 23.07 22.83 0.99
CA ALA A 172 24.40 22.33 0.66
C ALA A 172 25.31 23.49 0.22
N PRO A 173 26.57 23.56 0.69
CA PRO A 173 27.53 24.57 0.27
C PRO A 173 28.09 24.22 -1.13
N GLY A 174 27.23 24.30 -2.14
CA GLY A 174 27.55 23.88 -3.51
C GLY A 174 27.72 22.37 -3.60
N GLN A 175 28.79 21.96 -4.29
CA GLN A 175 29.12 20.55 -4.56
C GLN A 175 30.00 19.90 -3.47
N LEU A 176 30.39 20.66 -2.46
CA LEU A 176 31.25 20.20 -1.37
C LEU A 176 30.51 19.21 -0.48
N TYR A 177 31.24 18.22 0.05
CA TYR A 177 30.69 17.30 1.02
C TYR A 177 30.23 18.00 2.31
N ALA A 178 29.26 17.39 2.99
CA ALA A 178 28.79 17.86 4.29
C ALA A 178 29.93 17.85 5.33
N SER A 179 30.16 18.99 5.98
CA SER A 179 31.04 19.09 7.16
C SER A 179 30.52 18.24 8.31
N ASP A 180 31.35 17.97 9.31
CA ASP A 180 30.98 17.12 10.44
C ASP A 180 29.78 17.68 11.23
N ALA A 181 29.73 19.00 11.42
CA ALA A 181 28.57 19.66 12.02
C ALA A 181 27.27 19.47 11.21
N ILE A 182 27.34 19.51 9.88
CA ILE A 182 26.18 19.23 9.01
C ILE A 182 25.82 17.75 9.07
N ARG A 183 26.81 16.85 9.09
CA ARG A 183 26.62 15.40 9.17
C ARG A 183 25.96 14.97 10.47
N GLU A 184 26.32 15.59 11.59
CA GLU A 184 25.68 15.36 12.88
C GLU A 184 24.20 15.79 12.84
N LYS A 185 23.92 16.99 12.29
CA LYS A 185 22.55 17.48 12.09
C LYS A 185 21.74 16.55 11.17
N LEU A 186 22.33 16.10 10.07
CA LEU A 186 21.70 15.13 9.17
C LEU A 186 21.44 13.79 9.86
N THR A 187 22.34 13.33 10.73
CA THR A 187 22.15 12.11 11.50
C THR A 187 20.98 12.25 12.48
N LYS A 188 20.87 13.38 13.18
CA LYS A 188 19.70 13.69 14.02
C LYS A 188 18.40 13.69 13.19
N LEU A 189 18.40 14.34 12.03
CA LEU A 189 17.25 14.35 11.12
C LEU A 189 16.91 12.95 10.58
N GLY A 190 17.90 12.15 10.21
CA GLY A 190 17.74 10.80 9.71
C GLY A 190 17.22 9.83 10.77
N ARG A 191 17.64 9.96 12.03
CA ARG A 191 17.07 9.19 13.15
C ARG A 191 15.60 9.56 13.37
N LYS A 192 15.25 10.86 13.29
CA LYS A 192 13.88 11.35 13.47
C LYS A 192 12.94 10.94 12.33
N TYR A 193 13.34 11.21 11.09
CA TYR A 193 12.47 11.10 9.90
C TYR A 193 12.77 9.92 8.99
N GLY A 194 13.94 9.29 9.15
CA GLY A 194 14.41 8.21 8.28
C GLY A 194 15.16 8.70 7.06
N CYS A 195 15.78 7.75 6.35
CA CYS A 195 16.41 7.96 5.05
C CYS A 195 15.38 8.51 4.06
N HIS A 196 15.69 9.59 3.34
CA HIS A 196 14.73 10.16 2.41
C HIS A 196 14.33 9.21 1.25
N THR A 197 15.21 8.26 0.90
CA THR A 197 14.99 7.31 -0.20
C THR A 197 14.20 6.08 0.23
N CYS A 198 14.56 5.40 1.32
CA CYS A 198 13.90 4.15 1.73
C CYS A 198 13.17 4.23 3.08
N GLY A 199 13.27 5.35 3.80
CA GLY A 199 12.60 5.56 5.08
C GLY A 199 13.24 4.84 6.27
N THR A 200 14.34 4.10 6.09
CA THR A 200 15.00 3.42 7.23
C THR A 200 15.53 4.42 8.24
N LYS A 201 15.29 4.15 9.53
CA LYS A 201 15.83 4.91 10.67
C LYS A 201 17.03 4.23 11.32
N ARG A 202 17.33 2.99 10.93
CA ARG A 202 18.32 2.11 11.57
C ARG A 202 19.75 2.29 11.04
N SER A 203 19.99 3.30 10.19
CA SER A 203 21.33 3.58 9.70
C SER A 203 22.17 4.16 10.84
N PRO A 204 23.39 3.65 11.11
CA PRO A 204 24.25 4.17 12.17
C PRO A 204 24.62 5.64 11.91
N LEU A 205 24.86 5.96 10.63
CA LEU A 205 25.16 7.29 10.12
C LEU A 205 24.21 7.65 8.97
N PHE A 206 23.88 8.93 8.83
CA PHE A 206 23.22 9.47 7.65
C PHE A 206 24.16 10.40 6.89
N ILE A 207 24.29 10.15 5.59
CA ILE A 207 25.10 10.94 4.66
C ILE A 207 24.22 12.06 4.11
N GLY A 208 24.83 13.22 3.83
CA GLY A 208 24.19 14.29 3.10
C GLY A 208 24.12 13.96 1.62
N ASP A 209 22.97 13.47 1.17
CA ASP A 209 22.73 13.25 -0.25
C ASP A 209 22.49 14.60 -0.94
N HIS A 210 23.30 14.90 -1.95
CA HIS A 210 23.14 16.08 -2.80
C HIS A 210 21.97 15.86 -3.74
N ILE A 211 20.92 16.68 -3.61
CA ILE A 211 19.81 16.70 -4.54
C ILE A 211 19.71 18.08 -5.22
N PRO A 212 19.83 18.15 -6.57
CA PRO A 212 20.22 17.05 -7.47
C PRO A 212 21.70 16.62 -7.22
N PRO A 213 22.10 15.41 -7.64
CA PRO A 213 23.49 14.95 -7.53
C PRO A 213 24.47 15.81 -8.33
N ASN A 214 25.74 15.87 -7.91
CA ASN A 214 26.77 16.69 -8.55
C ASN A 214 26.93 16.43 -10.06
N LYS A 215 26.76 15.18 -10.52
CA LYS A 215 26.81 14.84 -11.95
C LYS A 215 25.66 15.42 -12.78
N LEU A 216 24.56 15.85 -12.14
CA LEU A 216 23.34 16.31 -12.79
C LEU A 216 22.99 17.76 -12.44
N VAL A 217 23.80 18.43 -11.61
CA VAL A 217 23.57 19.82 -11.22
C VAL A 217 23.89 20.75 -12.38
N LYS A 218 23.00 21.70 -12.66
CA LYS A 218 23.23 22.75 -13.67
C LYS A 218 23.98 23.95 -13.06
N PRO A 219 24.72 24.74 -13.87
CA PRO A 219 25.33 25.99 -13.39
C PRO A 219 24.29 26.88 -12.70
N GLY A 220 24.65 27.40 -11.51
CA GLY A 220 23.77 28.25 -10.69
C GLY A 220 22.64 27.52 -9.95
N GLN A 221 22.48 26.20 -10.12
CA GLN A 221 21.43 25.45 -9.43
C GLN A 221 21.82 25.16 -7.97
N LYS A 222 20.97 25.60 -7.03
CA LYS A 222 21.16 25.31 -5.60
C LYS A 222 20.92 23.83 -5.30
N GLN A 223 21.84 23.22 -4.56
CA GLN A 223 21.71 21.85 -4.06
C GLN A 223 21.28 21.85 -2.59
N ARG A 224 20.68 20.76 -2.16
CA ARG A 224 20.27 20.55 -0.76
C ARG A 224 20.70 19.17 -0.30
N PHE A 225 21.03 19.06 0.98
CA PHE A 225 21.30 17.79 1.65
C PHE A 225 20.04 17.16 2.19
N PHE A 226 19.78 15.92 1.79
CA PHE A 226 18.80 15.07 2.44
C PHE A 226 19.50 13.94 3.21
N PRO A 227 18.97 13.52 4.38
CA PRO A 227 19.57 12.44 5.15
C PRO A 227 19.37 11.10 4.42
N GLN A 228 20.46 10.46 4.00
CA GLN A 228 20.44 9.20 3.27
C GLN A 228 21.24 8.12 3.99
N CYS A 229 20.74 6.89 4.02
CA CYS A 229 21.49 5.77 4.59
C CYS A 229 22.60 5.31 3.65
N THR A 230 23.62 4.66 4.21
CA THR A 230 24.80 4.17 3.47
C THR A 230 24.42 3.27 2.30
N ASN A 231 23.46 2.36 2.47
CA ASN A 231 23.01 1.47 1.40
C ASN A 231 22.40 2.22 0.21
N CYS A 232 21.50 3.19 0.47
CA CYS A 232 20.90 3.99 -0.61
C CYS A 232 21.93 4.92 -1.27
N SER A 233 22.90 5.42 -0.53
CA SER A 233 24.00 6.23 -1.06
C SER A 233 24.90 5.42 -1.99
N LYS A 234 25.26 4.19 -1.61
CA LYS A 234 25.99 3.25 -2.49
C LYS A 234 25.18 2.95 -3.76
N ASP A 235 23.89 2.63 -3.61
CA ASP A 235 23.02 2.37 -4.77
C ASP A 235 23.01 3.58 -5.72
N GLN A 236 22.85 4.80 -5.20
CA GLN A 236 22.87 6.03 -5.99
C GLN A 236 24.23 6.23 -6.69
N GLY A 237 25.35 6.00 -6.00
CA GLY A 237 26.69 6.09 -6.58
C GLY A 237 26.87 5.17 -7.78
N ILE A 238 26.51 3.89 -7.64
CA ILE A 238 26.52 2.89 -8.73
C ILE A 238 25.61 3.35 -9.87
N SER A 239 24.43 3.83 -9.53
CA SER A 239 23.43 4.29 -10.49
C SER A 239 23.88 5.46 -11.35
N LEU A 240 24.74 6.31 -10.79
CA LEU A 240 25.31 7.47 -11.43
C LEU A 240 26.65 7.17 -12.12
N SER A 241 27.29 6.04 -11.82
CA SER A 241 28.52 5.59 -12.50
C SER A 241 28.22 4.76 -13.73
N VAL A 242 27.17 3.94 -13.70
CA VAL A 242 26.71 3.19 -14.87
C VAL A 242 26.17 4.20 -15.88
N ASN A 243 26.75 4.22 -17.08
CA ASN A 243 26.38 5.11 -18.19
C ASN A 243 25.05 4.69 -18.84
N SER A 244 24.05 4.40 -18.00
CA SER A 244 22.73 3.96 -18.40
C SER A 244 21.83 5.18 -18.54
N LYS A 245 21.19 5.31 -19.70
CA LYS A 245 20.07 6.27 -19.91
C LYS A 245 18.90 6.05 -18.93
N LYS A 246 18.93 4.97 -18.14
CA LYS A 246 17.87 4.51 -17.25
C LYS A 246 18.26 4.77 -15.79
N LEU A 247 17.89 5.94 -15.27
CA LEU A 247 18.02 6.26 -13.85
C LEU A 247 17.23 5.25 -12.99
N PRO A 248 17.87 4.59 -12.04
CA PRO A 248 17.24 3.55 -11.26
C PRO A 248 16.33 4.11 -10.17
N ILE A 249 15.40 3.25 -9.80
CA ILE A 249 14.30 3.52 -8.90
C ILE A 249 14.30 2.47 -7.80
N LYS A 250 14.09 2.91 -6.57
CA LYS A 250 14.10 2.05 -5.39
C LYS A 250 12.67 1.80 -4.92
N THR A 251 12.26 0.55 -4.94
CA THR A 251 10.99 0.11 -4.34
C THR A 251 11.17 -0.12 -2.84
N HIS A 252 10.05 -0.11 -2.12
CA HIS A 252 10.00 -0.32 -0.66
C HIS A 252 8.73 -1.06 -0.25
N GLY A 253 8.14 -1.83 -1.16
CA GLY A 253 6.96 -2.67 -0.93
C GLY A 253 7.14 -3.72 0.17
N THR A 254 8.39 -4.11 0.45
CA THR A 254 8.73 -5.05 1.54
C THR A 254 8.87 -4.39 2.90
N THR A 255 8.82 -3.05 2.98
CA THR A 255 8.99 -2.33 4.25
C THR A 255 7.63 -1.93 4.81
N LEU A 256 7.15 -2.70 5.80
CA LEU A 256 5.93 -2.40 6.53
C LEU A 256 6.10 -1.15 7.40
N ARG A 257 5.02 -0.37 7.49
CA ARG A 257 4.93 0.88 8.24
C ARG A 257 3.53 0.98 8.80
N LEU A 258 3.34 1.82 9.81
CA LEU A 258 2.06 1.91 10.52
C LEU A 258 0.88 2.24 9.58
N TYR A 259 1.08 3.11 8.59
CA TYR A 259 0.04 3.42 7.59
C TYR A 259 -0.20 2.30 6.56
N HIS A 260 0.51 1.18 6.63
CA HIS A 260 0.17 -0.05 5.92
C HIS A 260 -0.76 -0.95 6.74
N LEU A 261 -1.24 -0.50 7.90
CA LEU A 261 -2.28 -1.19 8.64
C LEU A 261 -3.60 -1.10 7.86
N TRP A 262 -4.26 -2.24 7.71
CA TRP A 262 -5.63 -2.34 7.22
C TRP A 262 -6.55 -2.66 8.39
N LEU A 263 -7.70 -2.01 8.46
CA LEU A 263 -8.71 -2.27 9.48
C LEU A 263 -9.86 -3.06 8.87
N PRO A 264 -10.48 -4.00 9.62
CA PRO A 264 -11.56 -4.86 9.13
C PRO A 264 -12.89 -4.12 9.01
N LEU A 265 -12.94 -3.09 8.16
CA LEU A 265 -14.15 -2.32 7.88
C LEU A 265 -15.33 -3.19 7.42
N PRO A 266 -15.16 -4.27 6.61
CA PRO A 266 -16.27 -5.17 6.31
C PRO A 266 -16.92 -5.77 7.55
N ALA A 267 -16.14 -6.19 8.55
CA ALA A 267 -16.67 -6.74 9.81
C ALA A 267 -17.47 -5.68 10.57
N TYR A 268 -16.95 -4.45 10.63
CA TYR A 268 -17.64 -3.32 11.25
C TYR A 268 -18.96 -2.97 10.56
N LEU A 269 -19.02 -2.96 9.22
CA LEU A 269 -20.25 -2.72 8.48
C LEU A 269 -21.28 -3.86 8.67
N MET A 270 -20.83 -5.11 8.75
CA MET A 270 -21.70 -6.25 9.06
C MET A 270 -22.32 -6.10 10.46
N TRP A 271 -21.51 -5.69 11.45
CA TRP A 271 -21.97 -5.44 12.81
C TRP A 271 -23.01 -4.32 12.88
N LEU A 272 -22.75 -3.16 12.26
CA LEU A 272 -23.71 -2.05 12.25
C LEU A 272 -25.07 -2.43 11.67
N ARG A 273 -25.09 -3.26 10.61
CA ARG A 273 -26.33 -3.71 9.97
C ARG A 273 -27.07 -4.76 10.78
N SER A 274 -26.32 -5.65 11.43
CA SER A 274 -26.91 -6.68 12.30
C SER A 274 -27.67 -6.07 13.48
N ASP A 275 -27.22 -4.92 13.99
CA ASP A 275 -27.88 -4.20 15.07
C ASP A 275 -29.16 -3.49 14.58
N THR A 276 -29.14 -2.96 13.35
CA THR A 276 -30.31 -2.27 12.77
C THR A 276 -31.46 -3.25 12.48
N ASP A 277 -31.15 -4.45 12.01
CA ASP A 277 -32.15 -5.50 11.74
C ASP A 277 -32.77 -6.07 13.03
N SER A 278 -32.14 -5.87 14.20
CA SER A 278 -32.66 -6.34 15.50
C SER A 278 -33.64 -5.38 16.18
N GLN A 279 -33.76 -4.15 15.67
CA GLN A 279 -34.63 -3.09 16.23
C GLN A 279 -35.94 -2.89 15.45
N CYS A 280 -36.13 -3.62 14.34
CA CYS A 280 -37.36 -3.65 13.54
C CYS A 280 -38.16 -4.93 13.82
#